data_AF-A0A353FG07-F1
#
_entry.id   AF-A0A353FG07-F1
#
_cell.length_a   1.000
_cell.length_b   1.000
_cell.length_c   1.000
_cell.angle_alpha   90.00
_cell.angle_beta   90.00
_cell.angle_gamma   90.00
#
_symmetry.space_group_name_H-M   'P 1'
#
loop_
_entity.id
_entity.type
_entity.pdbx_description
1 polymer ?
#
loop_
_entity_poly.entity_id
_entity_poly.type
_entity_poly.pdbx_seq_one_letter_code
_entity_poly.pdbx_strand_id
1 'polypeptide(L)'
;MAKRTTASPRKAKAPKKEKKIFVLDTSVILYDHNSIINFDEHDVAIPITVLEELDEFKKGSDTKNYEARQFIRFLDKKSGEKGLQDWISLNGGTKGRFKVIMNTTYSLDANKIFGLNKNDHRILNAALQLVEEEKNKKVILVTKDINLRLKAKALELNAEDYETGKIQDVESLYTGKSTLEGFDQEVIDALYKSKAIAIDSVKEREKNFKEQNNHYYILKGPKSSTLAFYNAQSQTLDQVEKKSYYGIKPRNAEQAFALQAISNPDIKLVSLSGVAGTGKTLLALAGSLEQRRDFKQIYLARPIVPLSNKDIGYLPGDMKAKINPYMQPLWDNLKFIKNQFSEKDKEFKQVDEMVNQEKLLVTPLAYIRGRSLSNVIFIVDEAQNLTPHEVKTI
;
A
#
# COMPACT_ATOMS: atom_id res chain seq x y z
N MET A 1 56.32 -36.20 15.25
CA MET A 1 55.34 -35.82 14.20
C MET A 1 54.09 -35.25 14.87
N ALA A 2 53.95 -33.92 14.83
CA ALA A 2 52.86 -33.20 15.50
C ALA A 2 51.62 -33.10 14.60
N LYS A 3 50.45 -33.47 15.13
CA LYS A 3 49.14 -33.26 14.49
C LYS A 3 48.75 -31.78 14.61
N ARG A 4 48.68 -31.08 13.47
CA ARG A 4 48.01 -29.77 13.35
C ARG A 4 46.51 -29.99 13.18
N THR A 5 45.74 -29.69 14.21
CA THR A 5 44.28 -29.52 14.12
C THR A 5 43.96 -28.07 13.74
N THR A 6 43.34 -27.87 12.59
CA THR A 6 42.86 -26.58 12.10
C THR A 6 41.58 -26.17 12.82
N ALA A 7 41.59 -24.98 13.44
CA ALA A 7 40.45 -24.41 14.14
C ALA A 7 39.40 -23.86 13.15
N SER A 8 38.12 -24.14 13.39
CA SER A 8 36.99 -23.59 12.64
C SER A 8 36.85 -22.07 12.86
N PRO A 9 36.45 -21.28 11.84
CA PRO A 9 36.25 -19.85 12.00
C PRO A 9 35.01 -19.55 12.85
N ARG A 10 35.18 -18.76 13.92
CA ARG A 10 34.08 -18.20 14.72
C ARG A 10 33.22 -17.31 13.83
N LYS A 11 31.93 -17.65 13.69
CA LYS A 11 30.91 -16.76 13.10
C LYS A 11 30.92 -15.41 13.84
N ALA A 12 31.17 -14.32 13.12
CA ALA A 12 31.00 -12.97 13.64
C ALA A 12 29.53 -12.74 14.01
N LYS A 13 29.26 -12.28 15.24
CA LYS A 13 27.93 -11.84 15.66
C LYS A 13 27.52 -10.61 14.85
N ALA A 14 26.31 -10.63 14.30
CA ALA A 14 25.70 -9.46 13.66
C ALA A 14 25.67 -8.26 14.62
N PRO A 15 25.79 -7.01 14.11
CA PRO A 15 25.77 -5.82 14.94
C PRO A 15 24.42 -5.73 15.69
N LYS A 16 24.46 -5.53 17.01
CA LYS A 16 23.26 -5.25 17.80
C LYS A 16 22.62 -3.96 17.26
N LYS A 17 21.42 -4.05 16.68
CA LYS A 17 20.61 -2.87 16.33
C LYS A 17 20.43 -2.01 17.58
N GLU A 18 20.71 -0.73 17.46
CA GLU A 18 20.59 0.24 18.55
C GLU A 18 19.10 0.46 18.88
N LYS A 19 18.75 0.35 20.16
CA LYS A 19 17.35 0.43 20.61
C LYS A 19 16.90 1.89 20.66
N LYS A 20 15.95 2.26 19.80
CA LYS A 20 15.37 3.61 19.69
C LYS A 20 14.13 3.79 20.57
N ILE A 21 13.74 5.05 20.78
CA ILE A 21 12.45 5.42 21.35
C ILE A 21 11.65 6.26 20.33
N PHE A 22 10.43 5.84 20.04
CA PHE A 22 9.51 6.58 19.18
C PHE A 22 8.48 7.35 19.99
N VAL A 23 8.30 8.64 19.73
CA VAL A 23 7.26 9.46 20.36
C VAL A 23 6.12 9.58 19.37
N LEU A 24 4.92 9.13 19.74
CA LEU A 24 3.76 9.14 18.86
C LEU A 24 2.96 10.43 18.97
N ASP A 25 2.51 10.92 17.83
CA ASP A 25 1.50 11.95 17.68
C ASP A 25 0.08 11.36 17.51
N THR A 26 -0.96 12.13 17.83
CA THR A 26 -2.37 11.75 17.68
C THR A 26 -2.71 11.37 16.25
N SER A 27 -2.16 12.07 15.25
CA SER A 27 -2.40 11.79 13.83
C SER A 27 -2.01 10.37 13.42
N VAL A 28 -1.00 9.79 14.09
CA VAL A 28 -0.52 8.43 13.84
C VAL A 28 -1.50 7.40 14.39
N ILE A 29 -2.02 7.65 15.59
CA ILE A 29 -2.96 6.76 16.27
C ILE A 29 -4.33 6.77 15.58
N LEU A 30 -4.79 7.95 15.15
CA LEU A 30 -6.03 8.09 14.40
C LEU A 30 -5.98 7.44 13.01
N TYR A 31 -4.78 7.25 12.46
CA TYR A 31 -4.57 6.51 11.22
C TYR A 31 -4.53 4.99 11.45
N ASP A 32 -3.96 4.54 12.57
CA ASP A 32 -3.91 3.13 12.97
C ASP A 32 -3.74 2.95 14.48
N HIS A 33 -4.76 2.40 15.15
CA HIS A 33 -4.74 2.08 16.59
C HIS A 33 -3.70 1.02 16.97
N ASN A 34 -3.20 0.23 16.02
CA ASN A 34 -2.10 -0.70 16.26
C ASN A 34 -0.73 -0.06 16.11
N SER A 35 -0.64 1.25 15.87
CA SER A 35 0.64 1.96 15.69
C SER A 35 1.67 1.68 16.76
N ILE A 36 1.26 1.66 18.02
CA ILE A 36 2.14 1.40 19.16
C ILE A 36 2.83 0.02 19.12
N ILE A 37 2.25 -1.00 18.45
CA ILE A 37 2.82 -2.35 18.39
C ILE A 37 3.66 -2.63 17.13
N ASN A 38 3.78 -1.64 16.23
CA ASN A 38 4.42 -1.79 14.93
C ASN A 38 5.91 -1.38 14.92
N PHE A 39 6.47 -1.01 16.07
CA PHE A 39 7.88 -0.60 16.21
C PHE A 39 8.81 -1.72 16.69
N ASP A 40 8.40 -2.99 16.49
CA ASP A 40 9.18 -4.20 16.81
C ASP A 40 9.86 -4.19 18.20
N GLU A 41 11.19 -4.17 18.24
CA GLU A 41 12.00 -4.17 19.47
C GLU A 41 12.09 -2.78 20.14
N HIS A 42 11.62 -1.71 19.49
CA HIS A 42 11.82 -0.33 19.94
C HIS A 42 10.77 0.11 20.97
N ASP A 43 11.19 0.99 21.89
CA ASP A 43 10.30 1.50 22.93
C ASP A 43 9.44 2.67 22.35
N VAL A 44 8.22 2.86 22.86
CA VAL A 44 7.25 3.86 22.37
C VAL A 44 6.77 4.77 23.49
N ALA A 45 6.86 6.07 23.32
CA ALA A 45 6.37 7.04 24.29
C ALA A 45 5.15 7.80 23.76
N ILE A 46 4.17 8.05 24.63
CA ILE A 46 2.93 8.73 24.29
C ILE A 46 2.82 9.99 25.15
N PRO A 47 2.88 11.20 24.59
CA PRO A 47 2.60 12.42 25.34
C PRO A 47 1.18 12.40 25.92
N ILE A 48 0.98 12.90 27.15
CA ILE A 48 -0.34 12.96 27.78
C ILE A 48 -1.35 13.77 26.93
N THR A 49 -0.86 14.79 26.22
CA THR A 49 -1.63 15.60 25.28
C THR A 49 -2.29 14.76 24.19
N VAL A 50 -1.64 13.68 23.74
CA VAL A 50 -2.22 12.76 22.75
C VAL A 50 -3.42 12.02 23.33
N LEU A 51 -3.38 11.63 24.60
CA LEU A 51 -4.53 10.99 25.25
C LEU A 51 -5.69 11.97 25.45
N GLU A 52 -5.39 13.24 25.74
CA GLU A 52 -6.39 14.31 25.83
C GLU A 52 -7.10 14.52 24.47
N GLU A 53 -6.33 14.63 23.38
CA GLU A 53 -6.89 14.76 22.03
C GLU A 53 -7.72 13.53 21.63
N LEU A 54 -7.21 12.32 21.88
CA LEU A 54 -7.93 11.10 21.56
C LEU A 54 -9.28 10.99 22.30
N ASP A 55 -9.40 11.57 23.50
CA ASP A 55 -10.66 11.60 24.24
C ASP A 55 -11.72 12.47 23.55
N GLU A 56 -11.32 13.63 23.02
CA GLU A 56 -12.17 14.46 22.17
C GLU A 56 -12.61 13.70 20.91
N PHE A 57 -11.68 12.98 20.29
CA PHE A 57 -11.95 12.14 19.12
C PHE A 57 -12.76 10.87 19.40
N LYS A 58 -13.15 10.53 20.65
CA LYS A 58 -14.04 9.37 20.89
C LYS A 58 -15.49 9.61 20.45
N LYS A 59 -15.90 10.86 20.33
CA LYS A 59 -17.29 11.27 20.09
C LYS A 59 -17.60 11.27 18.58
N GLY A 60 -18.34 10.28 18.11
CA GLY A 60 -18.74 10.16 16.70
C GLY A 60 -18.73 8.73 16.17
N SER A 61 -19.15 8.58 14.92
CA SER A 61 -19.29 7.28 14.21
C SER A 61 -18.23 7.05 13.14
N ASP A 62 -17.30 7.98 12.94
CA ASP A 62 -16.31 7.89 11.87
C ASP A 62 -15.16 6.96 12.23
N THR A 63 -14.35 6.61 11.21
CA THR A 63 -13.18 5.73 11.36
C THR A 63 -12.20 6.26 12.39
N LYS A 64 -11.89 7.55 12.38
CA LYS A 64 -11.02 8.20 13.39
C LYS A 64 -11.54 7.99 14.82
N ASN A 65 -12.86 8.05 15.03
CA ASN A 65 -13.44 7.80 16.35
C ASN A 65 -13.31 6.34 16.78
N TYR A 66 -13.45 5.41 15.83
CA TYR A 66 -13.21 4.00 16.09
C TYR A 66 -11.75 3.73 16.48
N GLU A 67 -10.79 4.26 15.72
CA GLU A 67 -9.35 4.11 15.97
C GLU A 67 -8.98 4.66 17.37
N ALA A 68 -9.45 5.86 17.72
CA ALA A 68 -9.24 6.44 19.06
C ALA A 68 -9.78 5.54 20.19
N ARG A 69 -11.00 4.98 20.01
CA ARG A 69 -11.61 4.06 21.00
C ARG A 69 -10.83 2.77 21.15
N GLN A 70 -10.36 2.16 20.05
CA GLN A 70 -9.60 0.92 20.11
C GLN A 70 -8.24 1.14 20.78
N PHE A 71 -7.56 2.24 20.47
CA PHE A 71 -6.27 2.56 21.08
C PHE A 71 -6.38 2.71 22.60
N ILE A 72 -7.41 3.42 23.08
CA ILE A 72 -7.59 3.64 24.52
C ILE A 72 -7.96 2.35 25.24
N ARG A 73 -8.80 1.49 24.64
CA ARG A 73 -9.07 0.14 25.16
C ARG A 73 -7.81 -0.71 25.22
N PHE A 74 -6.93 -0.59 24.22
CA PHE A 74 -5.65 -1.29 24.20
C PHE A 74 -4.76 -0.83 25.35
N LEU A 75 -4.62 0.49 25.56
CA LEU A 75 -3.83 1.04 26.67
C LEU A 75 -4.37 0.60 28.02
N ASP A 76 -5.68 0.72 28.24
CA ASP A 76 -6.35 0.33 29.49
C ASP A 76 -6.13 -1.16 29.82
N LYS A 77 -6.27 -2.03 28.81
CA LYS A 77 -5.98 -3.46 28.96
C LYS A 77 -4.51 -3.74 29.29
N LYS A 78 -3.59 -2.90 28.82
CA LYS A 78 -2.14 -3.10 28.98
C LYS A 78 -1.58 -2.48 30.26
N SER A 79 -2.16 -1.39 30.77
CA SER A 79 -1.75 -0.79 32.04
C SER A 79 -2.06 -1.67 33.23
N GLY A 80 -3.20 -2.39 33.22
CA GLY A 80 -3.63 -3.15 34.37
C GLY A 80 -3.69 -2.26 35.62
N GLU A 81 -3.04 -2.68 36.72
CA GLU A 81 -2.92 -1.89 37.97
C GLU A 81 -1.67 -1.00 38.03
N LYS A 82 -0.82 -0.99 36.98
CA LYS A 82 0.44 -0.22 36.98
C LYS A 82 0.22 1.22 36.50
N GLY A 83 0.99 2.15 37.05
CA GLY A 83 1.03 3.52 36.58
C GLY A 83 1.53 3.61 35.14
N LEU A 84 0.86 4.43 34.32
CA LEU A 84 1.21 4.65 32.90
C LEU A 84 2.53 5.40 32.69
N GLN A 85 3.11 5.97 33.75
CA GLN A 85 4.38 6.72 33.69
C GLN A 85 5.60 5.79 33.61
N ASP A 86 5.45 4.54 34.06
CA ASP A 86 6.49 3.52 33.97
C ASP A 86 6.50 2.82 32.61
N TRP A 87 7.65 2.26 32.24
CA TRP A 87 7.78 1.46 31.02
C TRP A 87 7.05 0.11 31.14
N ILE A 88 5.94 -0.04 30.40
CA ILE A 88 5.08 -1.23 30.36
C ILE A 88 5.36 -2.05 29.09
N SER A 89 5.46 -3.38 29.19
CA SER A 89 5.75 -4.23 28.02
C SER A 89 4.56 -4.32 27.04
N LEU A 90 4.83 -4.13 25.74
CA LEU A 90 3.79 -4.16 24.71
C LEU A 90 3.30 -5.57 24.39
N ASN A 91 4.18 -6.59 24.34
CA ASN A 91 3.83 -8.01 24.23
C ASN A 91 5.05 -8.92 24.47
N GLY A 92 5.21 -9.44 25.69
CA GLY A 92 6.27 -10.40 26.03
C GLY A 92 7.69 -9.82 25.90
N GLY A 93 8.71 -10.60 26.30
CA GLY A 93 10.10 -10.13 26.37
C GLY A 93 10.79 -9.82 25.03
N THR A 94 10.11 -10.03 23.90
CA THR A 94 10.66 -9.83 22.54
C THR A 94 10.23 -8.53 21.88
N LYS A 95 9.16 -7.87 22.35
CA LYS A 95 8.70 -6.57 21.84
C LYS A 95 9.12 -5.41 22.76
N GLY A 96 9.09 -4.20 22.21
CA GLY A 96 9.34 -2.97 22.95
C GLY A 96 8.38 -2.71 24.13
N ARG A 97 8.64 -1.63 24.86
CA ARG A 97 7.82 -1.14 25.97
C ARG A 97 7.16 0.18 25.61
N PHE A 98 6.11 0.57 26.34
CA PHE A 98 5.52 1.89 26.22
C PHE A 98 5.46 2.64 27.55
N LYS A 99 5.45 3.98 27.51
CA LYS A 99 5.16 4.85 28.65
C LYS A 99 4.37 6.09 28.22
N VAL A 100 3.66 6.71 29.15
CA VAL A 100 3.01 8.01 28.96
C VAL A 100 3.89 9.11 29.56
N ILE A 101 4.18 10.14 28.76
CA ILE A 101 4.98 11.29 29.19
C ILE A 101 4.06 12.39 29.71
N MET A 102 4.28 12.80 30.95
CA MET A 102 3.57 13.92 31.57
C MET A 102 4.25 15.24 31.17
N ASN A 103 3.46 16.30 30.98
CA ASN A 103 4.00 17.62 30.67
C ASN A 103 4.65 18.22 31.93
N THR A 104 5.98 18.29 31.96
CA THR A 104 6.74 19.03 32.98
C THR A 104 7.54 20.17 32.35
N THR A 105 7.83 21.22 33.13
CA THR A 105 8.54 22.40 32.63
C THR A 105 10.01 22.05 32.34
N TYR A 106 10.48 22.42 31.14
CA TYR A 106 11.78 22.00 30.61
C TYR A 106 12.63 23.18 30.12
N SER A 107 13.93 22.95 29.91
CA SER A 107 14.96 23.93 29.53
C SER A 107 14.68 24.57 28.15
N LEU A 108 14.41 23.73 27.15
CA LEU A 108 14.01 24.11 25.79
C LEU A 108 12.48 23.99 25.64
N ASP A 109 11.76 25.10 25.65
CA ASP A 109 10.29 25.10 25.66
C ASP A 109 9.73 25.59 24.33
N ALA A 110 9.13 24.68 23.56
CA ALA A 110 8.46 24.97 22.31
C ALA A 110 7.35 26.03 22.46
N ASN A 111 6.71 26.14 23.63
CA ASN A 111 5.72 27.18 23.90
C ASN A 111 6.36 28.58 23.99
N LYS A 112 7.62 28.68 24.41
CA LYS A 112 8.36 29.95 24.44
C LYS A 112 8.88 30.34 23.05
N ILE A 113 9.25 29.34 22.24
CA ILE A 113 9.85 29.55 20.90
C ILE A 113 8.78 29.85 19.83
N PHE A 114 7.65 29.14 19.85
CA PHE A 114 6.62 29.22 18.81
C PHE A 114 5.32 29.93 19.26
N GLY A 115 5.27 30.45 20.49
CA GLY A 115 4.12 31.15 21.06
C GLY A 115 3.12 30.24 21.82
N LEU A 116 2.11 30.87 22.42
CA LEU A 116 1.23 30.26 23.45
C LEU A 116 0.52 28.96 23.00
N ASN A 117 0.86 27.89 23.73
CA ASN A 117 0.06 26.72 24.13
C ASN A 117 -0.83 26.05 23.07
N LYS A 118 -0.21 25.54 22.00
CA LYS A 118 -0.83 24.58 21.07
C LYS A 118 -0.46 23.15 21.48
N ASN A 119 -1.37 22.20 21.26
CA ASN A 119 -1.13 20.78 21.56
C ASN A 119 0.14 20.23 20.89
N ASP A 120 0.42 20.62 19.64
CA ASP A 120 1.68 20.38 18.93
C ASP A 120 2.92 20.68 19.79
N HIS A 121 2.94 21.82 20.48
CA HIS A 121 4.09 22.27 21.24
C HIS A 121 4.28 21.44 22.51
N ARG A 122 3.17 20.99 23.11
CA ARG A 122 3.20 20.05 24.25
C ARG A 122 3.74 18.68 23.81
N ILE A 123 3.38 18.21 22.62
CA ILE A 123 3.92 16.98 22.02
C ILE A 123 5.43 17.11 21.77
N LEU A 124 5.89 18.25 21.22
CA LEU A 124 7.31 18.53 21.02
C LEU A 124 8.09 18.59 22.34
N ASN A 125 7.54 19.26 23.36
CA ASN A 125 8.16 19.33 24.69
C ASN A 125 8.30 17.95 25.34
N ALA A 126 7.28 17.08 25.20
CA ALA A 126 7.37 15.70 25.70
C ALA A 126 8.49 14.91 25.01
N ALA A 127 8.69 15.10 23.71
CA ALA A 127 9.77 14.45 22.98
C ALA A 127 11.16 15.00 23.36
N LEU A 128 11.30 16.32 23.52
CA LEU A 128 12.53 16.96 23.97
C LEU A 128 12.92 16.53 25.39
N GLN A 129 11.95 16.48 26.31
CA GLN A 129 12.16 15.94 27.66
C GLN A 129 12.77 14.54 27.59
N LEU A 130 12.23 13.68 26.73
CA LEU A 130 12.71 12.31 26.59
C LEU A 130 14.14 12.22 26.04
N VAL A 131 14.55 13.15 25.17
CA VAL A 131 15.93 13.23 24.68
C VAL A 131 16.92 13.49 25.82
N GLU A 132 16.57 14.35 26.79
CA GLU A 132 17.43 14.61 27.95
C GLU A 132 17.40 13.47 28.98
N GLU A 133 16.25 12.85 29.21
CA GLU A 133 16.10 11.70 30.12
C GLU A 133 16.89 10.49 29.62
N GLU A 134 16.85 10.22 28.32
CA GLU A 134 17.36 8.99 27.70
C GLU A 134 18.59 9.26 26.82
N LYS A 135 19.64 9.84 27.40
CA LYS A 135 20.89 10.24 26.72
C LYS A 135 21.57 9.15 25.88
N ASN A 136 21.27 7.88 26.14
CA ASN A 136 21.87 6.72 25.47
C ASN A 136 20.97 6.10 24.39
N LYS A 137 19.85 6.74 24.04
CA LYS A 137 18.92 6.24 23.02
C LYS A 137 18.52 7.35 22.07
N LYS A 138 18.39 7.00 20.79
CA LYS A 138 17.85 7.90 19.80
C LYS A 138 16.33 8.04 19.98
N VAL A 139 15.87 9.25 20.26
CA VAL A 139 14.44 9.62 20.31
C VAL A 139 14.01 10.17 18.96
N ILE A 140 12.87 9.70 18.45
CA ILE A 140 12.32 10.07 17.15
C ILE A 140 10.83 10.37 17.29
N LEU A 141 10.40 11.57 16.91
CA LEU A 141 8.99 11.92 16.80
C LEU A 141 8.40 11.30 15.53
N VAL A 142 7.26 10.60 15.66
CA VAL A 142 6.54 10.03 14.53
C VAL A 142 5.22 10.76 14.37
N THR A 143 5.04 11.40 13.22
CA THR A 143 3.82 12.17 12.91
C THR A 143 3.55 12.19 11.41
N LYS A 144 2.27 12.20 11.03
CA LYS A 144 1.83 12.42 9.65
C LYS A 144 1.76 13.90 9.26
N ASP A 145 1.87 14.82 10.21
CA ASP A 145 1.84 16.27 9.92
C ASP A 145 3.23 16.79 9.53
N ILE A 146 3.34 17.28 8.29
CA ILE A 146 4.56 17.91 7.75
C ILE A 146 4.99 19.11 8.62
N ASN A 147 4.04 19.94 9.08
CA ASN A 147 4.35 21.13 9.87
C ASN A 147 4.96 20.76 11.22
N LEU A 148 4.41 19.74 11.88
CA LEU A 148 4.94 19.25 13.14
C LEU A 148 6.35 18.66 12.96
N ARG A 149 6.61 17.94 11.86
CA ARG A 149 7.98 17.47 11.52
C ARG A 149 8.95 18.62 11.26
N LEU A 150 8.53 19.68 10.57
CA LEU A 150 9.37 20.85 10.32
C LEU A 150 9.72 21.59 11.61
N LYS A 151 8.75 21.75 12.52
CA LYS A 151 9.00 22.32 13.86
C LYS A 151 9.97 21.47 14.68
N ALA A 152 9.81 20.15 14.67
CA ALA A 152 10.73 19.24 15.35
C ALA A 152 12.17 19.40 14.83
N LYS A 153 12.35 19.44 13.50
CA LYS A 153 13.67 19.67 12.90
C LYS A 153 14.27 21.02 13.30
N ALA A 154 13.47 22.07 13.42
CA ALA A 154 13.92 23.38 13.89
C ALA A 154 14.38 23.38 15.36
N LEU A 155 13.91 22.42 16.17
CA LEU A 155 14.35 22.17 17.55
C LEU A 155 15.44 21.09 17.65
N GLU A 156 16.06 20.69 16.52
CA GLU A 156 17.05 19.62 16.45
C GLU A 156 16.54 18.23 16.91
N LEU A 157 15.21 18.05 16.94
CA LEU A 157 14.55 16.80 17.25
C LEU A 157 14.37 15.96 15.98
N ASN A 158 14.80 14.69 16.02
CA ASN A 158 14.56 13.76 14.91
C ASN A 158 13.05 13.53 14.74
N ALA A 159 12.55 13.64 13.51
CA ALA A 159 11.15 13.37 13.18
C ALA A 159 10.99 12.61 11.86
N GLU A 160 10.12 11.60 11.86
CA GLU A 160 9.86 10.68 10.75
C GLU A 160 8.35 10.58 10.45
N ASP A 161 7.99 10.18 9.23
CA ASP A 161 6.61 9.85 8.89
C ASP A 161 6.25 8.45 9.44
N TYR A 162 4.99 8.21 9.77
CA TYR A 162 4.54 6.91 10.25
C TYR A 162 4.64 5.82 9.16
N GLU A 163 4.43 6.17 7.90
CA GLU A 163 4.51 5.21 6.78
C GLU A 163 5.93 4.68 6.59
N THR A 164 6.94 5.50 6.85
CA THR A 164 8.36 5.09 6.87
C THR A 164 8.69 4.09 7.98
N GLY A 165 7.87 3.98 9.03
CA GLY A 165 8.06 3.02 10.12
C GLY A 165 7.50 1.62 9.87
N LYS A 166 6.51 1.48 8.96
CA LYS A 166 5.88 0.19 8.62
C LYS A 166 6.46 -0.48 7.39
N ILE A 167 6.90 0.31 6.41
CA ILE A 167 7.31 -0.19 5.12
C ILE A 167 8.82 -0.05 5.05
N GLN A 168 9.53 -1.05 5.54
CA GLN A 168 11.00 -1.06 5.45
C GLN A 168 11.52 -1.22 4.02
N ASP A 169 10.69 -1.51 3.01
CA ASP A 169 11.06 -1.30 1.60
C ASP A 169 9.86 -1.54 0.69
N VAL A 170 9.31 -0.51 0.03
CA VAL A 170 8.37 -0.69 -1.10
C VAL A 170 9.04 -1.52 -2.21
N GLU A 171 10.37 -1.43 -2.29
CA GLU A 171 11.21 -2.21 -3.20
C GLU A 171 11.28 -3.70 -2.84
N SER A 172 10.93 -4.09 -1.61
CA SER A 172 10.89 -5.50 -1.17
C SER A 172 9.57 -6.19 -1.46
N LEU A 173 8.55 -5.44 -1.90
CA LEU A 173 7.26 -6.02 -2.25
C LEU A 173 7.39 -6.93 -3.47
N TYR A 174 6.62 -8.01 -3.47
CA TYR A 174 6.53 -8.91 -4.60
C TYR A 174 6.11 -8.14 -5.86
N THR A 175 6.99 -8.15 -6.87
CA THR A 175 6.83 -7.38 -8.11
C THR A 175 6.00 -8.10 -9.17
N GLY A 176 5.67 -9.38 -8.95
CA GLY A 176 4.94 -10.20 -9.92
C GLY A 176 5.76 -10.62 -11.15
N LYS A 177 7.03 -10.22 -11.26
CA LYS A 177 7.87 -10.55 -12.41
C LYS A 177 9.34 -10.79 -12.05
N SER A 178 10.00 -11.61 -12.86
CA SER A 178 11.45 -11.83 -12.82
C SER A 178 12.07 -11.78 -14.20
N THR A 179 13.31 -11.30 -14.29
CA THR A 179 14.12 -11.39 -15.51
C THR A 179 15.15 -12.48 -15.33
N LEU A 180 15.18 -13.45 -16.25
CA LEU A 180 16.14 -14.56 -16.23
C LEU A 180 17.07 -14.42 -17.44
N GLU A 181 18.35 -14.22 -17.15
CA GLU A 181 19.41 -14.09 -18.15
C GLU A 181 20.03 -15.47 -18.44
N GLY A 182 20.49 -15.68 -19.68
CA GLY A 182 21.16 -16.92 -20.07
C GLY A 182 20.24 -18.14 -20.18
N PHE A 183 18.94 -17.92 -20.40
CA PHE A 183 17.95 -19.00 -20.50
C PHE A 183 18.12 -19.80 -21.80
N ASP A 184 17.84 -21.11 -21.74
CA ASP A 184 18.04 -22.07 -22.82
C ASP A 184 17.28 -21.65 -24.08
N GLN A 185 18.01 -21.57 -25.20
CA GLN A 185 17.48 -21.07 -26.46
C GLN A 185 16.44 -22.01 -27.06
N GLU A 186 16.58 -23.33 -26.87
CA GLU A 186 15.63 -24.31 -27.40
C GLU A 186 14.29 -24.20 -26.67
N VAL A 187 14.31 -23.88 -25.38
CA VAL A 187 13.09 -23.57 -24.60
C VAL A 187 12.41 -22.31 -25.13
N ILE A 188 13.16 -21.23 -25.39
CA ILE A 188 12.60 -19.99 -25.96
C ILE A 188 12.02 -20.22 -27.35
N ASP A 189 12.72 -20.95 -28.22
CA ASP A 189 12.27 -21.26 -29.57
C ASP A 189 11.01 -22.15 -29.56
N ALA A 190 10.94 -23.11 -28.62
CA ALA A 190 9.76 -23.93 -28.39
C ALA A 190 8.56 -23.10 -27.91
N LEU A 191 8.76 -22.13 -27.00
CA LEU A 191 7.71 -21.19 -26.59
C LEU A 191 7.17 -20.37 -27.76
N TYR A 192 8.04 -19.90 -28.66
CA TYR A 192 7.61 -19.16 -29.85
C TYR A 192 6.76 -20.01 -30.79
N LYS A 193 7.11 -21.29 -30.95
CA LYS A 193 6.43 -22.22 -31.86
C LYS A 193 5.11 -22.75 -31.29
N SER A 194 5.12 -23.19 -30.04
CA SER A 194 4.02 -23.92 -29.42
C SER A 194 3.11 -23.04 -28.55
N LYS A 195 3.52 -21.81 -28.23
CA LYS A 195 2.83 -20.85 -27.34
C LYS A 195 2.68 -21.29 -25.88
N ALA A 196 2.73 -22.58 -25.60
CA ALA A 196 2.78 -23.15 -24.27
C ALA A 196 3.64 -24.42 -24.30
N ILE A 197 4.41 -24.65 -23.24
CA ILE A 197 5.24 -25.85 -23.08
C ILE A 197 5.09 -26.41 -21.66
N ALA A 198 5.15 -27.74 -21.54
CA ALA A 198 5.07 -28.40 -20.23
C ALA A 198 6.22 -27.96 -19.33
N ILE A 199 5.93 -27.70 -18.06
CA ILE A 199 6.92 -27.21 -17.09
C ILE A 199 8.06 -28.22 -16.87
N ASP A 200 7.77 -29.52 -16.95
CA ASP A 200 8.78 -30.57 -16.80
C ASP A 200 9.81 -30.52 -17.92
N SER A 201 9.39 -30.30 -19.17
CA SER A 201 10.30 -30.13 -20.31
C SER A 201 11.16 -28.87 -20.18
N VAL A 202 10.67 -27.82 -19.52
CA VAL A 202 11.48 -26.64 -19.18
C VAL A 202 12.56 -27.02 -18.17
N LYS A 203 12.17 -27.70 -17.08
CA LYS A 203 13.08 -28.07 -15.98
C LYS A 203 14.16 -29.07 -16.37
N GLU A 204 13.92 -29.92 -17.37
CA GLU A 204 14.94 -30.83 -17.92
C GLU A 204 16.17 -30.07 -18.43
N ARG A 205 15.95 -28.89 -19.03
CA ARG A 205 16.99 -28.02 -19.59
C ARG A 205 17.42 -26.95 -18.60
N GLU A 206 16.47 -26.41 -17.85
CA GLU A 206 16.64 -25.33 -16.89
C GLU A 206 16.44 -25.85 -15.45
N LYS A 207 17.38 -26.68 -14.98
CA LYS A 207 17.26 -27.36 -13.66
C LYS A 207 17.12 -26.40 -12.48
N ASN A 208 17.59 -25.15 -12.62
CA ASN A 208 17.51 -24.13 -11.60
C ASN A 208 16.26 -23.24 -11.72
N PHE A 209 15.45 -23.43 -12.77
CA PHE A 209 14.21 -22.69 -12.94
C PHE A 209 13.22 -23.07 -11.83
N LYS A 210 12.74 -22.06 -11.12
CA LYS A 210 11.73 -22.19 -10.09
C LYS A 210 10.50 -21.43 -10.52
N GLU A 211 9.51 -22.19 -10.95
CA GLU A 211 8.19 -21.70 -11.27
C GLU A 211 7.48 -21.17 -10.02
N GLN A 212 6.73 -20.09 -10.20
CA GLN A 212 5.94 -19.45 -9.15
C GLN A 212 4.54 -19.18 -9.68
N ASN A 213 3.53 -19.50 -8.90
CA ASN A 213 2.14 -19.24 -9.27
C ASN A 213 1.91 -17.74 -9.43
N ASN A 214 1.12 -17.35 -10.43
CA ASN A 214 0.81 -15.95 -10.72
C ASN A 214 2.07 -15.08 -10.91
N HIS A 215 3.10 -15.65 -11.54
CA HIS A 215 4.38 -14.98 -11.80
C HIS A 215 4.69 -14.90 -13.28
N TYR A 216 5.23 -13.76 -13.69
CA TYR A 216 5.65 -13.49 -15.05
C TYR A 216 7.16 -13.51 -15.19
N TYR A 217 7.64 -13.91 -16.35
CA TYR A 217 9.06 -14.03 -16.62
C TYR A 217 9.44 -13.28 -17.89
N ILE A 218 10.56 -12.56 -17.84
CA ILE A 218 11.27 -12.07 -19.02
C ILE A 218 12.44 -13.03 -19.21
N LEU A 219 12.30 -13.96 -20.15
CA LEU A 219 13.31 -14.96 -20.45
C LEU A 219 14.25 -14.39 -21.51
N LYS A 220 15.53 -14.31 -21.23
CA LYS A 220 16.54 -13.81 -22.16
C LYS A 220 17.56 -14.90 -22.43
N GLY A 221 17.53 -15.42 -23.66
CA GLY A 221 18.52 -16.34 -24.15
C GLY A 221 19.62 -15.64 -24.95
N PRO A 222 20.57 -16.41 -25.49
CA PRO A 222 21.69 -15.87 -26.26
C PRO A 222 21.28 -15.16 -27.55
N LYS A 223 20.19 -15.58 -28.21
CA LYS A 223 19.76 -15.05 -29.52
C LYS A 223 18.48 -14.23 -29.46
N SER A 224 17.57 -14.59 -28.57
CA SER A 224 16.26 -13.94 -28.47
C SER A 224 15.78 -13.89 -27.02
N SER A 225 14.72 -13.12 -26.79
CA SER A 225 14.04 -13.04 -25.50
C SER A 225 12.55 -13.26 -25.69
N THR A 226 11.85 -13.72 -24.66
CA THR A 226 10.39 -13.85 -24.69
C THR A 226 9.78 -13.54 -23.33
N LEU A 227 8.50 -13.20 -23.34
CA LEU A 227 7.70 -12.98 -22.15
C LEU A 227 6.93 -14.26 -21.85
N ALA A 228 6.91 -14.69 -20.60
CA ALA A 228 6.26 -15.93 -20.21
C ALA A 228 5.46 -15.80 -18.91
N PHE A 229 4.51 -16.70 -18.71
CA PHE A 229 3.66 -16.82 -17.53
C PHE A 229 3.58 -18.29 -17.13
N TYR A 230 3.76 -18.59 -15.85
CA TYR A 230 3.56 -19.96 -15.37
C TYR A 230 2.09 -20.19 -15.02
N ASN A 231 1.44 -21.10 -15.74
CA ASN A 231 0.09 -21.53 -15.49
C ASN A 231 0.08 -22.80 -14.62
N ALA A 232 -0.27 -22.62 -13.36
CA ALA A 232 -0.29 -23.70 -12.38
C ALA A 232 -1.39 -24.74 -12.64
N GLN A 233 -2.47 -24.38 -13.33
CA GLN A 233 -3.58 -25.31 -13.61
C GLN A 233 -3.20 -26.31 -14.70
N SER A 234 -2.62 -25.82 -15.79
CA SER A 234 -2.15 -26.64 -16.91
C SER A 234 -0.74 -27.19 -16.71
N GLN A 235 -0.01 -26.75 -15.68
CA GLN A 235 1.41 -27.06 -15.47
C GLN A 235 2.25 -26.70 -16.71
N THR A 236 1.96 -25.55 -17.32
CA THR A 236 2.66 -25.06 -18.51
C THR A 236 3.32 -23.71 -18.28
N LEU A 237 4.39 -23.47 -19.02
CA LEU A 237 4.95 -22.15 -19.23
C LEU A 237 4.36 -21.60 -20.53
N ASP A 238 3.57 -20.54 -20.43
CA ASP A 238 2.82 -19.96 -21.54
C ASP A 238 3.53 -18.68 -22.03
N GLN A 239 3.60 -18.48 -23.34
CA GLN A 239 4.10 -17.26 -23.94
C GLN A 239 3.11 -16.11 -23.73
N VAL A 240 3.60 -14.98 -23.24
CA VAL A 240 2.82 -13.74 -23.12
C VAL A 240 3.06 -12.86 -24.33
N GLU A 241 2.00 -12.63 -25.11
CA GLU A 241 2.06 -11.80 -26.31
C GLU A 241 1.62 -10.35 -26.04
N LYS A 242 2.20 -9.40 -26.77
CA LYS A 242 1.81 -7.98 -26.75
C LYS A 242 0.60 -7.70 -27.64
N LYS A 243 -0.53 -8.32 -27.30
CA LYS A 243 -1.83 -8.17 -27.98
C LYS A 243 -2.59 -6.92 -27.52
N SER A 244 -3.49 -6.43 -28.38
CA SER A 244 -4.38 -5.32 -28.07
C SER A 244 -5.61 -5.83 -27.31
N TYR A 245 -6.03 -5.10 -26.28
CA TYR A 245 -7.24 -5.38 -25.51
C TYR A 245 -8.15 -4.16 -25.63
N TYR A 246 -9.35 -4.34 -26.19
CA TYR A 246 -10.29 -3.27 -26.51
C TYR A 246 -9.62 -2.01 -27.12
N GLY A 247 -8.74 -2.20 -28.10
CA GLY A 247 -8.03 -1.12 -28.80
C GLY A 247 -6.74 -0.62 -28.12
N ILE A 248 -6.47 -1.04 -26.88
CA ILE A 248 -5.28 -0.63 -26.13
C ILE A 248 -4.15 -1.66 -26.27
N LYS A 249 -3.03 -1.25 -26.86
CA LYS A 249 -1.82 -2.07 -27.02
C LYS A 249 -0.78 -1.78 -25.93
N PRO A 250 -0.19 -2.80 -25.27
CA PRO A 250 0.86 -2.59 -24.29
C PRO A 250 2.15 -2.09 -24.94
N ARG A 251 2.81 -1.13 -24.31
CA ARG A 251 4.06 -0.52 -24.81
C ARG A 251 5.32 -1.23 -24.31
N ASN A 252 5.27 -1.87 -23.15
CA ASN A 252 6.39 -2.57 -22.53
C ASN A 252 5.96 -3.96 -21.99
N ALA A 253 6.89 -4.68 -21.36
CA ALA A 253 6.63 -6.02 -20.84
C ALA A 253 5.66 -5.97 -19.66
N GLU A 254 5.81 -4.99 -18.78
CA GLU A 254 4.98 -4.80 -17.57
C GLU A 254 3.51 -4.56 -17.92
N GLN A 255 3.23 -3.76 -18.94
CA GLN A 255 1.86 -3.54 -19.42
C GLN A 255 1.28 -4.78 -20.09
N ALA A 256 2.10 -5.59 -20.76
CA ALA A 256 1.66 -6.85 -21.35
C ALA A 256 1.31 -7.87 -20.26
N PHE A 257 2.14 -7.97 -19.22
CA PHE A 257 1.85 -8.76 -18.03
C PHE A 257 0.59 -8.29 -17.33
N ALA A 258 0.43 -6.98 -17.11
CA ALA A 258 -0.77 -6.42 -16.49
C ALA A 258 -2.04 -6.76 -17.27
N LEU A 259 -2.05 -6.57 -18.60
CA LEU A 259 -3.22 -6.89 -19.42
C LEU A 259 -3.51 -8.39 -19.43
N GLN A 260 -2.50 -9.25 -19.52
CA GLN A 260 -2.71 -10.70 -19.44
C GLN A 260 -3.25 -11.08 -18.05
N ALA A 261 -2.74 -10.49 -16.97
CA ALA A 261 -3.20 -10.75 -15.61
C ALA A 261 -4.67 -10.34 -15.43
N ILE A 262 -5.02 -9.14 -15.89
CA ILE A 262 -6.39 -8.62 -15.82
C ILE A 262 -7.33 -9.52 -16.62
N SER A 263 -6.95 -9.89 -17.84
CA SER A 263 -7.77 -10.67 -18.76
C SER A 263 -7.77 -12.17 -18.50
N ASN A 264 -7.08 -12.63 -17.46
CA ASN A 264 -7.06 -14.04 -17.07
C ASN A 264 -8.15 -14.28 -15.99
N PRO A 265 -9.23 -15.02 -16.31
CA PRO A 265 -10.32 -15.25 -15.37
C PRO A 265 -9.91 -16.09 -14.15
N ASP A 266 -8.76 -16.79 -14.20
CA ASP A 266 -8.22 -17.55 -13.08
C ASP A 266 -7.60 -16.65 -12.00
N ILE A 267 -7.21 -15.43 -12.36
CA ILE A 267 -6.62 -14.46 -11.43
C ILE A 267 -7.73 -13.56 -10.87
N LYS A 268 -8.20 -13.89 -9.65
CA LYS A 268 -9.34 -13.21 -9.03
C LYS A 268 -9.04 -11.83 -8.46
N LEU A 269 -7.76 -11.54 -8.18
CA LEU A 269 -7.31 -10.27 -7.63
C LEU A 269 -6.00 -9.85 -8.30
N VAL A 270 -5.99 -8.67 -8.90
CA VAL A 270 -4.81 -8.08 -9.53
C VAL A 270 -4.52 -6.74 -8.86
N SER A 271 -3.34 -6.60 -8.25
CA SER A 271 -2.85 -5.31 -7.78
C SER A 271 -1.90 -4.70 -8.80
N LEU A 272 -2.24 -3.52 -9.32
CA LEU A 272 -1.35 -2.76 -10.20
C LEU A 272 -0.74 -1.59 -9.43
N SER A 273 0.58 -1.64 -9.24
CA SER A 273 1.35 -0.55 -8.64
C SER A 273 2.31 0.06 -9.66
N GLY A 274 2.59 1.35 -9.52
CA GLY A 274 3.50 2.08 -10.39
C GLY A 274 3.24 3.58 -10.37
N VAL A 275 4.20 4.36 -10.87
CA VAL A 275 4.13 5.83 -10.92
C VAL A 275 2.96 6.35 -11.76
N ALA A 276 2.64 7.64 -11.63
CA ALA A 276 1.64 8.30 -12.46
C ALA A 276 2.01 8.20 -13.95
N GLY A 277 1.00 8.07 -14.83
CA GLY A 277 1.20 8.00 -16.27
C GLY A 277 1.56 6.63 -16.86
N THR A 278 1.73 5.58 -16.04
CA THR A 278 2.01 4.21 -16.51
C THR A 278 0.79 3.48 -17.11
N GLY A 279 -0.40 4.10 -17.04
CA GLY A 279 -1.63 3.60 -17.65
C GLY A 279 -2.39 2.56 -16.83
N LYS A 280 -2.11 2.39 -15.53
CA LYS A 280 -2.74 1.36 -14.66
C LYS A 280 -4.26 1.27 -14.82
N THR A 281 -4.96 2.39 -14.62
CA THR A 281 -6.42 2.48 -14.70
C THR A 281 -6.92 2.23 -16.11
N LEU A 282 -6.21 2.74 -17.13
CA LEU A 282 -6.52 2.52 -18.54
C LEU A 282 -6.42 1.03 -18.91
N LEU A 283 -5.35 0.34 -18.47
CA LEU A 283 -5.13 -1.08 -18.73
C LEU A 283 -6.17 -1.95 -18.01
N ALA A 284 -6.46 -1.63 -16.74
CA ALA A 284 -7.51 -2.30 -15.97
C ALA A 284 -8.87 -2.20 -16.68
N LEU A 285 -9.22 -1.02 -17.15
CA LEU A 285 -10.47 -0.79 -17.88
C LEU A 285 -10.50 -1.54 -19.22
N ALA A 286 -9.43 -1.48 -20.01
CA ALA A 286 -9.33 -2.17 -21.30
C ALA A 286 -9.43 -3.69 -21.16
N GLY A 287 -8.68 -4.28 -20.23
CA GLY A 287 -8.74 -5.73 -19.96
C GLY A 287 -10.08 -6.18 -19.39
N SER A 288 -10.78 -5.31 -18.66
CA SER A 288 -12.13 -5.57 -18.14
C SER A 288 -13.19 -5.52 -19.23
N LEU A 289 -13.08 -4.56 -20.16
CA LEU A 289 -13.97 -4.47 -21.33
C LEU A 289 -13.82 -5.68 -22.25
N GLU A 290 -12.62 -6.24 -22.36
CA GLU A 290 -12.39 -7.48 -23.12
C GLU A 290 -13.18 -8.66 -22.52
N GLN A 291 -13.18 -8.78 -21.19
CA GLN A 291 -13.90 -9.82 -20.44
C GLN A 291 -15.38 -9.52 -20.18
N ARG A 292 -15.94 -8.43 -20.72
CA ARG A 292 -17.31 -7.99 -20.42
C ARG A 292 -18.41 -9.03 -20.65
N ARG A 293 -18.13 -10.09 -21.43
CA ARG A 293 -19.10 -11.16 -21.72
C ARG A 293 -19.20 -12.18 -20.59
N ASP A 294 -18.16 -12.32 -19.78
CA ASP A 294 -18.07 -13.30 -18.70
C ASP A 294 -18.67 -12.77 -17.39
N PHE A 295 -18.79 -11.44 -17.29
CA PHE A 295 -19.28 -10.74 -16.11
C PHE A 295 -20.57 -9.96 -16.40
N LYS A 296 -21.44 -9.83 -15.39
CA LYS A 296 -22.70 -9.09 -15.53
C LYS A 296 -22.47 -7.58 -15.61
N GLN A 297 -21.53 -7.07 -14.82
CA GLN A 297 -21.26 -5.64 -14.68
C GLN A 297 -19.78 -5.36 -14.42
N ILE A 298 -19.34 -4.17 -14.82
CA ILE A 298 -18.03 -3.60 -14.52
C ILE A 298 -18.25 -2.36 -13.64
N TYR A 299 -17.65 -2.35 -12.46
CA TYR A 299 -17.63 -1.22 -11.56
C TYR A 299 -16.26 -0.56 -11.60
N LEU A 300 -16.24 0.73 -11.90
CA LEU A 300 -15.05 1.57 -11.84
C LEU A 300 -15.23 2.58 -10.70
N ALA A 301 -14.61 2.26 -9.57
CA ALA A 301 -14.75 3.01 -8.34
C ALA A 301 -13.48 3.78 -7.98
N ARG A 302 -13.65 4.97 -7.41
CA ARG A 302 -12.54 5.78 -6.89
C ARG A 302 -12.91 6.42 -5.55
N PRO A 303 -12.01 6.46 -4.55
CA PRO A 303 -12.26 7.18 -3.32
C PRO A 303 -12.31 8.68 -3.59
N ILE A 304 -13.22 9.37 -2.92
CA ILE A 304 -13.25 10.84 -2.97
C ILE A 304 -12.33 11.36 -1.88
N VAL A 305 -11.22 11.97 -2.29
CA VAL A 305 -10.32 12.68 -1.39
C VAL A 305 -10.57 14.18 -1.57
N PRO A 306 -11.20 14.86 -0.60
CA PRO A 306 -11.47 16.29 -0.73
C PRO A 306 -10.17 17.08 -0.81
N LEU A 307 -10.05 17.91 -1.85
CA LEU A 307 -8.98 18.90 -1.96
C LEU A 307 -9.34 20.03 -1.00
N SER A 308 -8.67 20.12 0.15
CA SER A 308 -8.85 21.08 1.26
C SER A 308 -9.91 20.73 2.32
N ASN A 309 -9.78 21.33 3.51
CA ASN A 309 -10.61 21.16 4.74
C ASN A 309 -12.11 21.54 4.59
N LYS A 310 -12.64 21.57 3.37
CA LYS A 310 -14.07 21.74 3.13
C LYS A 310 -14.67 20.38 2.80
N ASP A 311 -15.56 19.91 3.67
CA ASP A 311 -16.37 18.75 3.38
C ASP A 311 -17.11 18.94 2.05
N ILE A 312 -17.24 17.87 1.27
CA ILE A 312 -17.93 17.84 -0.03
C ILE A 312 -19.33 18.49 0.06
N GLY A 313 -19.94 18.47 1.25
CA GLY A 313 -21.21 19.14 1.55
C GLY A 313 -21.26 20.63 1.17
N TYR A 314 -20.13 21.35 1.16
CA TYR A 314 -20.07 22.79 0.91
C TYR A 314 -19.98 23.20 -0.56
N LEU A 315 -19.79 22.27 -1.50
CA LEU A 315 -19.84 22.61 -2.93
C LEU A 315 -21.29 22.90 -3.36
N PRO A 316 -21.57 23.95 -4.16
CA PRO A 316 -22.92 24.20 -4.67
C PRO A 316 -23.31 23.15 -5.72
N GLY A 317 -24.61 22.84 -5.83
CA GLY A 317 -25.17 21.90 -6.81
C GLY A 317 -25.74 20.62 -6.21
N ASP A 318 -26.30 19.77 -7.08
CA ASP A 318 -26.80 18.44 -6.69
C ASP A 318 -25.65 17.48 -6.37
N MET A 319 -25.97 16.36 -5.71
CA MET A 319 -24.98 15.37 -5.30
C MET A 319 -24.10 14.90 -6.49
N LYS A 320 -24.69 14.79 -7.68
CA LYS A 320 -24.00 14.36 -8.90
C LYS A 320 -22.99 15.42 -9.38
N ALA A 321 -23.36 16.69 -9.38
CA ALA A 321 -22.48 17.81 -9.73
C ALA A 321 -21.27 17.92 -8.78
N LYS A 322 -21.44 17.60 -7.50
CA LYS A 322 -20.35 17.60 -6.51
C LYS A 322 -19.35 16.45 -6.70
N ILE A 323 -19.84 15.28 -7.14
CA ILE A 323 -19.03 14.07 -7.30
C ILE A 323 -18.33 14.02 -8.65
N ASN A 324 -19.00 14.51 -9.71
CA ASN A 324 -18.53 14.43 -11.09
C ASN A 324 -17.06 14.85 -11.28
N PRO A 325 -16.56 15.96 -10.72
CA PRO A 325 -15.16 16.39 -10.89
C PRO A 325 -14.14 15.30 -10.49
N TYR A 326 -14.40 14.55 -9.42
CA TYR A 326 -13.51 13.50 -8.93
C TYR A 326 -13.51 12.26 -9.83
N MET A 327 -14.61 12.04 -10.55
CA MET A 327 -14.78 10.92 -11.47
C MET A 327 -14.32 11.24 -12.90
N GLN A 328 -14.12 12.52 -13.26
CA GLN A 328 -13.73 12.91 -14.63
C GLN A 328 -12.53 12.13 -15.20
N PRO A 329 -11.43 11.88 -14.45
CA PRO A 329 -10.30 11.12 -14.99
C PRO A 329 -10.65 9.68 -15.40
N LEU A 330 -11.69 9.09 -14.79
CA LEU A 330 -12.20 7.76 -15.16
C LEU A 330 -12.97 7.83 -16.48
N TRP A 331 -13.78 8.89 -16.66
CA TRP A 331 -14.48 9.17 -17.91
C TRP A 331 -13.53 9.48 -19.07
N ASP A 332 -12.43 10.18 -18.79
CA ASP A 332 -11.39 10.46 -19.80
C ASP A 332 -10.73 9.17 -20.30
N ASN A 333 -10.46 8.20 -19.42
CA ASN A 333 -9.96 6.88 -19.81
C ASN A 333 -10.96 6.12 -20.69
N LEU A 334 -12.26 6.13 -20.34
CA LEU A 334 -13.32 5.54 -21.16
C LEU A 334 -13.39 6.18 -22.55
N LYS A 335 -13.35 7.52 -22.59
CA LYS A 335 -13.35 8.28 -23.85
C LYS A 335 -12.11 7.97 -24.69
N PHE A 336 -10.94 7.85 -24.08
CA PHE A 336 -9.71 7.48 -24.76
C PHE A 336 -9.80 6.09 -25.41
N ILE A 337 -10.34 5.10 -24.69
CA ILE A 337 -10.57 3.75 -25.20
C ILE A 337 -11.57 3.79 -26.36
N LYS A 338 -12.69 4.49 -26.18
CA LYS A 338 -13.73 4.64 -27.20
C LYS A 338 -13.17 5.24 -28.49
N ASN A 339 -12.31 6.26 -28.38
CA ASN A 339 -11.68 6.93 -29.51
C ASN A 339 -10.60 6.08 -30.24
N GLN A 340 -10.29 4.87 -29.77
CA GLN A 340 -9.49 3.93 -30.55
C GLN A 340 -10.26 3.34 -31.74
N PHE A 341 -11.59 3.53 -31.77
CA PHE A 341 -12.50 3.02 -32.78
C PHE A 341 -13.18 4.16 -33.54
N SER A 342 -13.60 3.90 -34.76
CA SER A 342 -14.44 4.82 -35.52
C SER A 342 -15.84 4.89 -34.91
N GLU A 343 -16.52 6.03 -35.02
CA GLU A 343 -17.90 6.19 -34.51
C GLU A 343 -18.91 5.20 -35.14
N LYS A 344 -18.55 4.65 -36.30
CA LYS A 344 -19.35 3.63 -37.00
C LYS A 344 -19.15 2.23 -36.43
N ASP A 345 -18.05 1.98 -35.72
CA ASP A 345 -17.70 0.67 -35.18
C ASP A 345 -18.63 0.27 -34.05
N LYS A 346 -18.86 -1.04 -33.90
CA LYS A 346 -19.74 -1.57 -32.86
C LYS A 346 -19.16 -1.32 -31.47
N GLU A 347 -17.84 -1.43 -31.35
CA GLU A 347 -17.05 -1.24 -30.15
C GLU A 347 -17.19 0.18 -29.59
N PHE A 348 -17.22 1.19 -30.47
CA PHE A 348 -17.43 2.58 -30.10
C PHE A 348 -18.80 2.78 -29.44
N LYS A 349 -19.86 2.25 -30.07
CA LYS A 349 -21.24 2.36 -29.57
C LYS A 349 -21.48 1.52 -28.32
N GLN A 350 -20.82 0.38 -28.23
CA GLN A 350 -20.96 -0.56 -27.11
C GLN A 350 -20.53 0.04 -25.78
N VAL A 351 -19.50 0.89 -25.76
CA VAL A 351 -19.08 1.57 -24.52
C VAL A 351 -20.21 2.46 -23.98
N ASP A 352 -20.83 3.27 -24.84
CA ASP A 352 -21.96 4.14 -24.44
C ASP A 352 -23.18 3.31 -24.02
N GLU A 353 -23.49 2.24 -24.76
CA GLU A 353 -24.59 1.34 -24.42
C GLU A 353 -24.38 0.70 -23.05
N MET A 354 -23.17 0.25 -22.73
CA MET A 354 -22.85 -0.34 -21.43
C MET A 354 -23.00 0.67 -20.30
N VAL A 355 -22.60 1.92 -20.51
CA VAL A 355 -22.79 2.99 -19.52
C VAL A 355 -24.28 3.30 -19.33
N ASN A 356 -25.03 3.45 -20.42
CA ASN A 356 -26.46 3.78 -20.38
C ASN A 356 -27.31 2.65 -19.78
N GLN A 357 -26.93 1.39 -19.99
CA GLN A 357 -27.59 0.22 -19.42
C GLN A 357 -27.09 -0.14 -18.01
N GLU A 358 -26.22 0.68 -17.41
CA GLU A 358 -25.59 0.39 -16.11
C GLU A 358 -24.88 -0.99 -16.09
N LYS A 359 -24.33 -1.42 -17.22
CA LYS A 359 -23.38 -2.55 -17.29
C LYS A 359 -21.96 -2.09 -16.95
N LEU A 360 -21.66 -0.80 -17.18
CA LEU A 360 -20.43 -0.16 -16.73
C LEU A 360 -20.80 1.05 -15.87
N LEU A 361 -20.45 1.00 -14.57
CA LEU A 361 -20.73 2.08 -13.63
C LEU A 361 -19.45 2.76 -13.16
N VAL A 362 -19.39 4.09 -13.33
CA VAL A 362 -18.39 4.94 -12.70
C VAL A 362 -19.02 5.54 -11.44
N THR A 363 -18.47 5.24 -10.27
CA THR A 363 -19.10 5.61 -8.99
C THR A 363 -18.09 5.85 -7.87
N PRO A 364 -18.40 6.68 -6.87
CA PRO A 364 -17.60 6.76 -5.66
C PRO A 364 -17.53 5.42 -4.94
N LEU A 365 -16.36 5.12 -4.37
CA LEU A 365 -16.17 3.90 -3.59
C LEU A 365 -17.13 3.79 -2.39
N ALA A 366 -17.50 4.93 -1.79
CA ALA A 366 -18.44 4.99 -0.68
C ALA A 366 -19.82 4.40 -1.00
N TYR A 367 -20.25 4.39 -2.28
CA TYR A 367 -21.56 3.85 -2.69
C TYR A 367 -21.55 2.33 -2.88
N ILE A 368 -20.36 1.72 -2.85
CA ILE A 368 -20.20 0.29 -2.99
C ILE A 368 -20.16 -0.39 -1.61
N ARG A 369 -19.68 0.31 -0.60
CA ARG A 369 -19.49 -0.23 0.75
C ARG A 369 -20.78 -0.85 1.29
N GLY A 370 -20.70 -2.10 1.75
CA GLY A 370 -21.83 -2.84 2.32
C GLY A 370 -22.79 -3.47 1.30
N ARG A 371 -22.49 -3.39 -0.01
CA ARG A 371 -23.24 -4.09 -1.05
C ARG A 371 -22.67 -5.49 -1.30
N SER A 372 -23.54 -6.45 -1.57
CA SER A 372 -23.14 -7.75 -2.12
C SER A 372 -23.11 -7.66 -3.64
N LEU A 373 -21.90 -7.72 -4.22
CA LEU A 373 -21.71 -7.71 -5.67
C LEU A 373 -21.42 -9.14 -6.17
N SER A 374 -22.22 -9.63 -7.11
CA SER A 374 -22.07 -10.99 -7.66
C SER A 374 -21.80 -10.95 -9.16
N ASN A 375 -20.79 -11.71 -9.61
CA ASN A 375 -20.36 -11.80 -11.01
C ASN A 375 -20.05 -10.44 -11.64
N VAL A 376 -19.18 -9.66 -11.00
CA VAL A 376 -18.76 -8.34 -11.47
C VAL A 376 -17.25 -8.24 -11.57
N ILE A 377 -16.77 -7.37 -12.45
CA ILE A 377 -15.39 -6.88 -12.39
C ILE A 377 -15.40 -5.60 -11.54
N PHE A 378 -14.59 -5.55 -10.48
CA PHE A 378 -14.51 -4.42 -9.58
C PHE A 378 -13.13 -3.77 -9.66
N ILE A 379 -13.06 -2.56 -10.20
CA ILE A 379 -11.84 -1.77 -10.35
C ILE A 379 -11.84 -0.67 -9.31
N VAL A 380 -10.81 -0.63 -8.46
CA VAL A 380 -10.57 0.45 -7.49
C VAL A 380 -9.39 1.28 -7.95
N ASP A 381 -9.66 2.49 -8.43
CA ASP A 381 -8.64 3.46 -8.78
C ASP A 381 -8.16 4.24 -7.56
N GLU A 382 -6.90 4.70 -7.58
CA GLU A 382 -6.24 5.40 -6.46
C GLU A 382 -6.34 4.67 -5.11
N ALA A 383 -6.23 3.33 -5.12
CA ALA A 383 -6.37 2.51 -3.93
C ALA A 383 -5.36 2.84 -2.80
N GLN A 384 -4.24 3.50 -3.12
CA GLN A 384 -3.27 3.97 -2.10
C GLN A 384 -3.84 5.04 -1.16
N ASN A 385 -4.94 5.71 -1.54
CA ASN A 385 -5.63 6.66 -0.68
C ASN A 385 -6.55 5.98 0.35
N LEU A 386 -6.64 4.65 0.34
CA LEU A 386 -7.47 3.87 1.25
C LEU A 386 -6.68 3.45 2.49
N THR A 387 -7.36 3.43 3.62
CA THR A 387 -6.87 2.78 4.84
C THR A 387 -6.99 1.25 4.72
N PRO A 388 -6.16 0.46 5.43
CA PRO A 388 -6.29 -1.00 5.45
C PRO A 388 -7.69 -1.51 5.84
N HIS A 389 -8.38 -0.77 6.73
CA HIS A 389 -9.76 -1.09 7.10
C HIS A 389 -10.73 -0.89 5.92
N GLU A 390 -10.61 0.21 5.18
CA GLU A 390 -11.45 0.45 4.00
C GLU A 390 -11.24 -0.61 2.93
N VAL A 391 -9.99 -1.00 2.66
CA VAL A 391 -9.68 -2.11 1.74
C VAL A 391 -10.34 -3.41 2.20
N LYS A 392 -10.36 -3.71 3.50
CA LYS A 392 -10.99 -4.92 4.06
C LYS A 392 -12.52 -4.91 3.97
N THR A 393 -13.14 -3.73 3.89
CA THR A 393 -14.61 -3.60 3.84
C THR A 393 -15.19 -3.67 2.43
N ILE A 394 -14.32 -3.65 1.42
CA ILE A 394 -14.63 -3.90 0.01
C ILE A 394 -14.50 -5.40 -0.23
#